data_AF-A0A2V9QIC4-F1
#
_entry.id   AF-A0A2V9QIC4-F1
#
_cell.length_a   1.000
_cell.length_b   1.000
_cell.length_c   1.000
_cell.angle_alpha   90.00
_cell.angle_beta   90.00
_cell.angle_gamma   90.00
#
_symmetry.space_group_name_H-M   'P 1'
#
loop_
_entity.id
_entity.type
_entity.pdbx_description
1 polymer ?
#
loop_
_entity_poly.entity_id
_entity_poly.type
_entity_poly.pdbx_seq_one_letter_code
_entity_poly.pdbx_strand_id
1 'polypeptide(L)'
;MAFKKTGPKRSVSESPDELLRDLPRRKIPDVLPHQREVMRNYAEAALDASDVALQLPTGSGKTVVGLLIAEWRRRRNQERVVYLCTTKQLVNQVIEQAEEKYGLKVARIEFVRVVHFNPRRLASPVSHFH
;
A
#
# COMPACT_ATOMS: atom_id res chain seq x y z
N MET A 1 -18.49 27.35 -28.58
CA MET A 1 -17.38 26.37 -28.54
C MET A 1 -16.96 26.18 -27.09
N ALA A 2 -17.08 24.96 -26.55
CA ALA A 2 -16.76 24.67 -25.15
C ALA A 2 -15.34 24.09 -25.06
N PHE A 3 -14.40 24.86 -24.51
CA PHE A 3 -13.07 24.36 -24.16
C PHE A 3 -13.19 23.49 -22.91
N LYS A 4 -13.19 22.17 -23.10
CA LYS A 4 -13.01 21.21 -22.01
C LYS A 4 -11.57 21.35 -21.51
N LYS A 5 -11.37 22.11 -20.43
CA LYS A 5 -10.07 22.15 -19.72
C LYS A 5 -9.74 20.73 -19.27
N THR A 6 -8.87 20.05 -20.01
CA THR A 6 -8.14 18.89 -19.53
C THR A 6 -7.31 19.37 -18.35
N GLY A 7 -7.76 19.05 -17.13
CA GLY A 7 -6.98 19.33 -15.92
C GLY A 7 -5.57 18.75 -16.07
N PRO A 8 -4.54 19.38 -15.49
CA PRO A 8 -3.18 18.91 -15.63
C PRO A 8 -3.10 17.44 -15.20
N LYS A 9 -2.50 16.59 -16.05
CA LYS A 9 -2.09 15.24 -15.66
C LYS A 9 -1.13 15.44 -14.49
N ARG A 10 -1.59 15.13 -13.28
CA ARG A 10 -0.75 15.17 -12.09
C ARG A 10 0.34 14.12 -12.30
N SER A 11 1.58 14.56 -12.51
CA SER A 11 2.74 13.66 -12.59
C SER A 11 2.76 12.84 -11.31
N VAL A 12 2.78 11.52 -11.44
CA VAL A 12 2.93 10.64 -10.28
C VAL A 12 4.38 10.77 -9.82
N SER A 13 4.59 10.89 -8.51
CA SER A 13 5.92 10.95 -7.87
C SER A 13 6.78 9.76 -8.29
N GLU A 14 8.11 9.93 -8.29
CA GLU A 14 9.02 8.84 -8.70
C GLU A 14 9.15 7.76 -7.63
N SER A 15 8.82 8.09 -6.38
CA SER A 15 8.86 7.14 -5.27
C SER A 15 7.70 7.32 -4.29
N PRO A 16 7.37 6.29 -3.50
CA PRO A 16 6.30 6.36 -2.50
C PRO A 16 6.54 7.39 -1.39
N ASP A 17 7.80 7.72 -1.05
CA ASP A 17 8.09 8.74 -0.04
C ASP A 17 7.74 10.16 -0.51
N GLU A 18 7.94 10.44 -1.80
CA GLU A 18 7.62 11.74 -2.40
C GLU A 18 6.12 11.97 -2.48
N LEU A 19 5.34 10.91 -2.72
CA LEU A 19 3.88 10.95 -2.79
C LEU A 19 3.24 11.63 -1.58
N LEU A 20 3.81 11.45 -0.38
CA LEU A 20 3.28 12.09 0.83
C LEU A 20 3.14 13.60 0.61
N ARG A 21 4.13 14.25 -0.02
CA ARG A 21 4.14 15.69 -0.28
C ARG A 21 3.05 16.15 -1.25
N ASP A 22 2.53 15.23 -2.06
CA ASP A 22 1.42 15.46 -2.98
C ASP A 22 0.04 15.31 -2.32
N LEU A 23 -0.03 14.74 -1.11
CA LEU A 23 -1.26 14.56 -0.34
C LEU A 23 -1.65 15.89 0.33
N PRO A 24 -2.73 16.56 -0.11
CA PRO A 24 -3.08 17.90 0.36
C PRO A 24 -3.63 17.91 1.79
N ARG A 25 -4.07 16.77 2.30
CA ARG A 25 -4.69 16.62 3.63
C ARG A 25 -3.75 15.94 4.64
N ARG A 26 -2.46 15.79 4.32
CA ARG A 26 -1.50 15.24 5.27
C ARG A 26 -1.36 16.17 6.49
N LYS A 27 -1.17 15.59 7.67
CA LYS A 27 -0.84 16.31 8.90
C LYS A 27 0.61 16.12 9.33
N ILE A 28 1.29 15.11 8.79
CA ILE A 28 2.72 14.91 9.04
C ILE A 28 3.56 15.67 7.98
N PRO A 29 4.69 16.27 8.36
CA PRO A 29 5.52 17.03 7.44
C PRO A 29 6.23 16.12 6.43
N ASP A 30 6.79 15.01 6.90
CA ASP A 30 7.54 14.06 6.09
C ASP A 30 7.66 12.68 6.79
N VAL A 31 8.16 11.69 6.06
CA VAL A 31 8.51 10.35 6.58
C VAL A 31 9.90 10.35 7.22
N LEU A 32 10.14 9.37 8.10
CA LEU A 32 11.45 9.17 8.73
C LEU A 32 12.50 8.69 7.72
N PRO A 33 13.81 8.97 7.92
CA PRO A 33 14.86 8.60 6.97
C PRO A 33 14.88 7.11 6.60
N HIS A 34 14.73 6.21 7.57
CA HIS A 34 14.69 4.76 7.31
C HIS A 34 13.43 4.32 6.55
N GLN A 35 12.29 5.00 6.75
CA GLN A 35 11.07 4.74 5.98
C GLN A 35 11.24 5.17 4.53
N ARG A 36 11.91 6.31 4.33
CA ARG A 36 12.26 6.84 3.00
C ARG A 36 13.11 5.85 2.22
N GLU A 37 14.18 5.39 2.84
CA GLU A 37 15.11 4.43 2.23
C GLU A 37 14.39 3.15 1.80
N VAL A 38 13.56 2.57 2.66
CA VAL A 38 12.76 1.37 2.31
C VAL A 38 11.85 1.63 1.11
N MET A 39 11.19 2.79 1.05
CA MET A 39 10.28 3.12 -0.06
C MET A 39 11.01 3.40 -1.37
N ARG A 40 12.20 4.00 -1.32
CA ARG A 40 13.05 4.22 -2.51
C ARG A 40 13.62 2.93 -3.04
N ASN A 41 14.15 2.09 -2.16
CA ASN A 41 14.63 0.75 -2.52
C ASN A 41 13.50 -0.09 -3.14
N TYR A 42 12.28 0.03 -2.62
CA TYR A 42 11.10 -0.59 -3.23
C TYR A 42 10.85 -0.09 -4.67
N ALA A 43 10.87 1.22 -4.88
CA ALA A 43 10.66 1.81 -6.19
C ALA A 43 11.75 1.44 -7.20
N GLU A 44 13.01 1.35 -6.76
CA GLU A 44 14.15 1.06 -7.64
C GLU A 44 14.26 -0.42 -7.99
N ALA A 45 14.04 -1.32 -7.03
CA ALA A 45 14.39 -2.74 -7.19
C ALA A 45 13.19 -3.69 -7.29
N ALA A 46 11.98 -3.24 -6.95
CA ALA A 46 10.86 -4.14 -6.68
C ALA A 46 9.55 -3.75 -7.38
N LEU A 47 9.61 -2.85 -8.37
CA LEU A 47 8.45 -2.43 -9.18
C LEU A 47 7.84 -3.61 -9.96
N ASP A 48 8.67 -4.40 -10.62
CA ASP A 48 8.26 -5.52 -11.49
C ASP A 48 8.30 -6.88 -10.76
N ALA A 49 8.67 -6.90 -9.49
CA ALA A 49 8.69 -8.10 -8.68
C ALA A 49 7.26 -8.52 -8.28
N SER A 50 6.94 -9.81 -8.42
CA SER A 50 5.63 -10.36 -8.03
C SER A 50 5.43 -10.33 -6.51
N ASP A 51 6.47 -10.73 -5.77
CA ASP A 51 6.42 -10.94 -4.33
C ASP A 51 7.60 -10.22 -3.67
N VAL A 52 7.29 -9.33 -2.74
CA VAL A 52 8.28 -8.46 -2.08
C VAL A 52 8.10 -8.52 -0.58
N ALA A 53 9.17 -8.86 0.14
CA ALA A 53 9.22 -8.82 1.59
C ALA A 53 9.92 -7.52 2.05
N LEU A 54 9.19 -6.68 2.77
CA LEU A 54 9.74 -5.46 3.38
C LEU A 54 10.01 -5.68 4.87
N GLN A 55 11.28 -5.60 5.27
CA GLN A 55 11.66 -5.70 6.67
C GLN A 55 11.78 -4.31 7.30
N LEU A 56 11.05 -4.11 8.39
CA LEU A 56 11.23 -2.95 9.27
C LEU A 56 11.23 -3.43 10.74
N PRO A 57 11.76 -2.68 11.72
CA PRO A 57 11.57 -2.96 13.14
C PRO A 57 10.13 -2.70 13.63
N THR A 58 9.73 -3.23 14.78
CA THR A 58 8.47 -2.80 15.42
C THR A 58 8.58 -1.33 15.85
N GLY A 59 7.45 -0.62 15.93
CA GLY A 59 7.43 0.81 16.27
C GLY A 59 7.97 1.76 15.18
N SER A 60 8.58 1.25 14.10
CA SER A 60 9.22 2.07 13.07
C SER A 60 8.26 2.69 12.04
N GLY A 61 6.94 2.51 12.20
CA GLY A 61 5.92 3.02 11.29
C GLY A 61 5.69 2.18 10.03
N LYS A 62 5.55 0.86 10.15
CA LYS A 62 5.22 -0.03 9.00
C LYS A 62 3.95 0.39 8.26
N THR A 63 2.96 0.91 8.99
CA THR A 63 1.67 1.32 8.43
C THR A 63 1.85 2.44 7.41
N VAL A 64 2.62 3.49 7.73
CA VAL A 64 2.82 4.60 6.76
C VAL A 64 3.56 4.12 5.51
N VAL A 65 4.57 3.26 5.67
CA VAL A 65 5.32 2.70 4.54
C VAL A 65 4.40 1.87 3.64
N GLY A 66 3.64 0.93 4.21
CA GLY A 66 2.73 0.09 3.43
C GLY A 66 1.60 0.88 2.76
N LEU A 67 1.03 1.87 3.45
CA LEU A 67 -0.03 2.72 2.88
C LEU A 67 0.47 3.62 1.75
N LEU A 68 1.67 4.20 1.88
CA LEU A 68 2.25 5.03 0.82
C LEU A 68 2.64 4.20 -0.40
N ILE A 69 3.24 3.03 -0.21
CA ILE A 69 3.51 2.10 -1.32
C ILE A 69 2.20 1.71 -2.04
N ALA A 70 1.17 1.35 -1.27
CA ALA A 70 -0.14 1.00 -1.81
C ALA A 70 -0.76 2.13 -2.64
N GLU A 71 -0.84 3.34 -2.09
CA GLU A 71 -1.39 4.49 -2.81
C GLU A 71 -0.53 4.88 -4.02
N TRP A 72 0.79 4.76 -3.91
CA TRP A 72 1.70 5.06 -5.02
C TRP A 72 1.50 4.10 -6.19
N ARG A 73 1.43 2.78 -5.96
CA ARG A 73 1.08 1.81 -7.00
C ARG A 73 -0.31 2.06 -7.60
N ARG A 74 -1.30 2.38 -6.76
CA ARG A 74 -2.65 2.73 -7.22
C ARG A 74 -2.63 3.93 -8.18
N ARG A 75 -1.74 4.92 -7.96
CA ARG A 75 -1.60 6.10 -8.83
C ARG A 75 -0.74 5.84 -10.07
N ARG A 76 0.43 5.20 -9.89
CA ARG A 76 1.43 4.97 -10.94
C ARG A 76 1.00 3.89 -11.93
N ASN A 77 0.53 2.75 -11.41
CA ASN A 77 0.20 1.57 -12.19
C ASN A 77 -1.31 1.40 -12.42
N GLN A 78 -2.13 2.29 -11.85
CA GLN A 78 -3.60 2.20 -11.89
C GLN A 78 -4.15 0.88 -11.33
N GLU A 79 -3.41 0.26 -10.41
CA GLU A 79 -3.74 -1.03 -9.83
C GLU A 79 -4.83 -0.92 -8.76
N ARG A 80 -5.51 -2.04 -8.50
CA ARG A 80 -6.37 -2.21 -7.33
C ARG A 80 -5.52 -2.74 -6.20
N VAL A 81 -5.52 -2.05 -5.07
CA VAL A 81 -4.68 -2.40 -3.92
C VAL A 81 -5.55 -2.73 -2.71
N VAL A 82 -5.17 -3.78 -1.99
CA VAL A 82 -5.77 -4.18 -0.72
C VAL A 82 -4.69 -4.19 0.35
N TYR A 83 -4.95 -3.49 1.46
CA TYR A 83 -4.10 -3.55 2.65
C TYR A 83 -4.73 -4.50 3.67
N LEU A 84 -4.12 -5.67 3.88
CA LEU A 84 -4.64 -6.69 4.79
C LEU A 84 -4.16 -6.44 6.22
N CYS A 85 -5.11 -6.51 7.16
CA CYS A 85 -4.83 -6.47 8.59
C CYS A 85 -5.25 -7.78 9.23
N THR A 86 -4.54 -8.19 10.27
CA THR A 86 -4.81 -9.45 10.98
C THR A 86 -6.08 -9.42 11.83
N THR A 87 -6.51 -8.23 12.27
CA THR A 87 -7.68 -8.06 13.15
C THR A 87 -8.53 -6.86 12.76
N LYS A 88 -9.82 -6.88 13.14
CA LYS A 88 -10.75 -5.76 12.94
C LYS A 88 -10.31 -4.48 13.65
N GLN A 89 -9.66 -4.62 14.82
CA GLN A 89 -9.11 -3.50 15.58
C GLN A 89 -7.97 -2.83 14.81
N LEU A 90 -7.06 -3.63 14.22
CA LEU A 90 -5.98 -3.09 13.41
C LEU A 90 -6.52 -2.40 12.15
N VAL A 91 -7.57 -2.94 11.52
CA VAL A 91 -8.25 -2.25 10.40
C VAL A 91 -8.74 -0.86 10.82
N ASN A 92 -9.39 -0.74 11.98
CA ASN A 92 -9.88 0.56 12.48
C ASN A 92 -8.72 1.56 12.69
N GLN A 93 -7.64 1.11 13.33
CA GLN A 93 -6.46 1.94 13.57
C GLN A 93 -5.79 2.39 12.26
N VAL A 94 -5.73 1.51 11.26
CA VAL A 94 -5.14 1.84 9.96
C VAL A 94 -6.01 2.83 9.20
N ILE A 95 -7.34 2.70 9.23
CA ILE A 95 -8.28 3.65 8.62
C ILE A 95 -8.13 5.03 9.25
N GLU A 96 -8.16 5.12 10.58
CA GLU A 96 -7.97 6.36 11.32
C GLU A 96 -6.63 7.03 10.96
N GLN A 97 -5.53 6.27 10.94
CA GLN A 97 -4.23 6.80 10.54
C GLN A 97 -4.20 7.28 9.08
N ALA A 98 -4.77 6.50 8.17
CA ALA A 98 -4.83 6.82 6.75
C ALA A 98 -5.56 8.15 6.51
N GLU A 99 -6.75 8.31 7.09
CA GLU A 99 -7.60 9.47 6.88
C GLU A 99 -7.11 10.69 7.67
N GLU A 100 -6.80 10.51 8.95
CA GLU A 100 -6.52 11.63 9.84
C GLU A 100 -5.08 12.13 9.78
N LYS A 101 -4.10 11.26 9.51
CA LYS A 101 -2.68 11.63 9.49
C LYS A 101 -2.14 11.82 8.09
N TYR A 102 -2.52 10.94 7.16
CA TYR A 102 -1.94 10.92 5.81
C TYR A 102 -2.87 11.53 4.76
N GLY A 103 -4.15 11.72 5.07
CA GLY A 103 -5.11 12.29 4.13
C GLY A 103 -5.45 11.35 2.96
N LEU A 104 -5.29 10.04 3.18
CA LEU A 104 -5.63 8.99 2.23
C LEU A 104 -7.11 8.63 2.36
N LYS A 105 -7.76 8.38 1.22
CA LYS A 105 -9.12 7.83 1.20
C LYS A 105 -9.02 6.33 1.15
N VAL A 106 -9.59 5.64 2.13
CA VAL A 106 -9.60 4.18 2.21
C VAL A 106 -11.03 3.68 2.39
N ALA A 107 -11.27 2.42 2.00
CA ALA A 107 -12.55 1.77 2.21
C ALA A 107 -12.33 0.49 3.01
N ARG A 108 -13.21 0.25 3.99
CA ARG A 108 -13.21 -0.97 4.78
C ARG A 108 -13.87 -2.09 3.98
N ILE A 109 -13.20 -3.23 3.90
CA ILE A 109 -13.76 -4.47 3.34
C ILE A 109 -13.72 -5.52 4.44
N GLU A 110 -14.87 -6.10 4.76
CA GLU A 110 -14.99 -7.22 5.69
C GLU A 110 -15.54 -8.44 4.95
N PHE A 111 -14.89 -9.59 5.15
CA PHE A 111 -15.41 -10.87 4.67
C PHE A 111 -16.19 -11.54 5.80
N VAL A 112 -17.47 -11.82 5.54
CA VAL A 112 -18.37 -12.51 6.50
C VAL A 112 -18.16 -14.03 6.47
N ARG A 113 -17.44 -14.55 5.46
CA ARG A 113 -17.21 -15.98 5.27
C ARG A 113 -15.80 -16.36 5.71
N VAL A 114 -15.68 -16.98 6.88
CA VAL A 114 -14.44 -17.63 7.32
C VAL A 114 -14.36 -19.00 6.64
N VAL A 115 -13.63 -19.09 5.53
CA VAL A 115 -13.16 -20.39 5.05
C VAL A 115 -11.94 -20.73 5.90
N HIS A 116 -12.01 -21.80 6.70
CA HIS A 116 -10.86 -22.25 7.47
C HIS A 116 -9.68 -22.50 6.51
N PHE A 117 -8.63 -21.68 6.62
CA PHE A 117 -7.41 -21.88 5.88
C PHE A 117 -6.73 -23.15 6.41
N ASN A 118 -6.70 -24.20 5.58
CA ASN A 118 -5.97 -25.43 5.88
C ASN A 118 -4.62 -25.37 5.14
N PRO A 119 -3.49 -25.11 5.82
CA PRO A 119 -2.18 -25.01 5.18
C PRO A 119 -1.74 -26.32 4.49
N ARG A 120 -2.32 -27.48 4.86
CA ARG A 120 -2.04 -28.76 4.19
C ARG A 120 -2.60 -28.84 2.77
N ARG A 121 -3.55 -27.97 2.39
CA ARG A 121 -4.10 -27.92 1.02
C ARG A 121 -3.15 -27.30 0.00
N LEU A 122 -2.12 -26.57 0.44
CA LEU A 122 -1.08 -26.03 -0.44
C LEU A 122 0.03 -27.06 -0.74
N ALA A 123 0.04 -28.19 -0.03
CA ALA A 123 1.03 -29.25 -0.14
C ALA A 123 0.47 -30.52 -0.80
N SER A 124 -0.49 -30.42 -1.74
CA SER A 124 -0.82 -31.56 -2.59
C SER A 124 0.40 -31.84 -3.49
N PRO A 125 1.00 -33.04 -3.44
CA PRO A 125 2.12 -33.38 -4.30
C PRO A 125 1.71 -33.27 -5.76
N VAL A 126 2.61 -32.72 -6.56
CA VAL A 126 2.56 -32.79 -8.02
C VAL A 126 2.31 -34.26 -8.39
N SER A 127 1.16 -34.54 -9.01
CA SER A 127 0.90 -35.85 -9.60
C SER A 127 1.96 -36.07 -10.68
N HIS A 128 2.92 -36.94 -10.41
CA HIS A 128 3.80 -37.46 -11.43
C HIS A 128 2.95 -38.21 -12.46
N PHE A 129 2.73 -37.57 -13.61
CA PHE A 129 2.49 -38.28 -14.85
C PHE A 129 3.85 -38.79 -15.33
N HIS A 130 4.09 -40.09 -15.16
CA HIS A 130 4.57 -41.03 -16.17
C HIS A 130 4.71 -42.43 -15.56
#